data_AF-A0A815VAI3-F1
#
_entry.id   AF-A0A815VAI3-F1
#
_cell.length_a   1.000
_cell.length_b   1.000
_cell.length_c   1.000
_cell.angle_alpha   90.00
_cell.angle_beta   90.00
_cell.angle_gamma   90.00
#
_symmetry.space_group_name_H-M   'P 1'
#
loop_
_entity.id
_entity.type
_entity.pdbx_description
1 polymer ?
#
loop_
_entity_poly.entity_id
_entity_poly.type
_entity_poly.pdbx_seq_one_letter_code
_entity_poly.pdbx_strand_id
1 'polypeptide(L)' 'MKVAGSGTDDVGTFTIDGIYSSKTHRIGLTKTYQRGTGNPSENLGHRVIIQLTWNAQNNQFKGK' A
#
# COMPACT_ATOMS: atom_id res chain seq x y z
N MET A 1 -14.57 -5.12 -1.41
CA MET A 1 -14.70 -3.64 -1.49
C MET A 1 -13.44 -3.08 -2.12
N LYS A 2 -13.56 -2.15 -3.08
CA LYS A 2 -12.38 -1.48 -3.65
C LYS A 2 -11.84 -0.47 -2.65
N VAL A 3 -10.52 -0.36 -2.57
CA VAL A 3 -9.81 0.62 -1.76
C VAL A 3 -8.82 1.33 -2.68
N ALA A 4 -8.81 2.65 -2.63
CA ALA A 4 -7.88 3.48 -3.38
C ALA A 4 -7.31 4.56 -2.46
N GLY A 5 -6.13 5.05 -2.78
CA GLY A 5 -5.50 6.13 -2.04
C GLY A 5 -4.22 6.63 -2.70
N SER A 6 -3.62 7.64 -2.10
CA SER A 6 -2.35 8.22 -2.54
C SER A 6 -1.61 8.78 -1.35
N GLY A 7 -0.30 8.95 -1.48
CA GLY A 7 0.53 9.51 -0.43
C GLY A 7 1.95 9.76 -0.87
N THR A 8 2.78 10.15 0.10
CA THR A 8 4.21 10.42 -0.09
C THR A 8 5.00 9.84 1.07
N ASP A 9 6.18 9.31 0.80
CA ASP A 9 7.19 8.95 1.80
C ASP A 9 8.59 9.38 1.35
N ASP A 10 9.62 8.92 2.05
CA ASP A 10 11.03 9.15 1.76
C ASP A 10 11.45 8.64 0.38
N VAL A 11 10.88 7.52 -0.07
CA VAL A 11 11.07 7.00 -1.42
C VAL A 11 10.37 7.91 -2.44
N GLY A 12 9.12 8.32 -2.21
CA GLY A 12 8.47 9.36 -3.01
C GLY A 12 6.94 9.34 -3.04
N THR A 13 6.37 9.93 -4.08
CA THR A 13 4.91 9.98 -4.28
C THR A 13 4.41 8.65 -4.84
N PHE A 14 3.27 8.18 -4.33
CA PHE A 14 2.69 6.91 -4.74
C PHE A 14 1.16 6.94 -4.77
N THR A 15 0.59 6.03 -5.55
CA THR A 15 -0.82 5.63 -5.48
C THR A 15 -0.98 4.24 -4.92
N ILE A 16 -2.14 3.95 -4.35
CA ILE A 16 -2.53 2.65 -3.82
C ILE A 16 -3.85 2.24 -4.46
N ASP A 17 -3.89 1.02 -4.98
CA ASP A 17 -5.10 0.35 -5.41
C ASP A 17 -5.21 -1.03 -4.75
N GLY A 18 -6.39 -1.40 -4.29
CA GLY A 18 -6.56 -2.64 -3.55
C GLY A 18 -7.98 -3.16 -3.44
N ILE A 19 -8.07 -4.37 -2.89
CA ILE A 19 -9.33 -5.07 -2.64
C ILE A 19 -9.34 -5.57 -1.20
N TYR A 20 -10.34 -5.13 -0.45
CA TYR A 20 -10.66 -5.67 0.87
C TYR A 20 -11.73 -6.77 0.76
N SER A 21 -11.49 -7.88 1.47
CA SER A 21 -12.43 -8.99 1.63
C SER A 21 -12.94 -9.04 3.07
N SER A 22 -14.25 -8.78 3.25
CA SER A 22 -14.91 -8.92 4.55
C SER A 22 -15.01 -10.39 5.02
N LYS A 23 -14.96 -11.35 4.09
CA LYS A 23 -14.99 -12.78 4.42
C LYS A 23 -13.71 -13.23 5.14
N THR A 24 -12.56 -12.76 4.64
CA THR A 24 -11.24 -13.18 5.13
C THR A 24 -10.58 -12.14 6.02
N HIS A 25 -11.17 -10.95 6.15
CA HIS A 25 -10.59 -9.80 6.85
C HIS A 25 -9.17 -9.47 6.37
N ARG A 26 -8.93 -9.65 5.06
CA ARG A 26 -7.66 -9.38 4.39
C ARG A 26 -7.82 -8.28 3.36
N ILE A 27 -6.77 -7.51 3.18
CA ILE A 27 -6.65 -6.52 2.12
C ILE A 27 -5.35 -6.75 1.35
N GLY A 28 -5.47 -6.80 0.02
CA GLY A 28 -4.33 -6.76 -0.90
C GLY A 28 -4.22 -5.36 -1.49
N LEU A 29 -3.04 -4.75 -1.38
CA LEU A 29 -2.75 -3.41 -1.86
C LEU A 29 -1.59 -3.47 -2.87
N THR A 30 -1.74 -2.73 -3.96
CA THR A 30 -0.68 -2.45 -4.93
C THR A 30 -0.29 -1.00 -4.76
N LYS A 31 0.94 -0.76 -4.28
CA LYS A 31 1.54 0.57 -4.19
C LYS A 31 2.40 0.80 -5.42
N THR A 32 2.15 1.90 -6.14
CA THR A 32 2.91 2.26 -7.34
C THR A 32 3.57 3.60 -7.12
N TYR A 33 4.89 3.63 -7.18
CA TYR A 33 5.65 4.86 -7.04
C TYR A 33 5.75 5.62 -8.36
N GLN A 34 5.59 6.93 -8.30
CA GLN A 34 5.82 7.81 -9.44
C GLN A 34 7.31 8.07 -9.59
N ARG A 35 7.89 7.61 -10.71
CA ARG A 35 9.32 7.74 -11.03
C ARG A 35 9.79 9.20 -10.90
N GLY A 36 10.96 9.38 -10.28
CA GLY A 36 11.61 10.70 -10.16
C GLY A 36 11.01 11.63 -9.09
N THR A 37 10.16 11.11 -8.20
CA THR A 37 9.66 11.85 -7.02
C THR A 37 10.35 11.35 -5.75
N GLY A 38 10.36 12.16 -4.68
CA GLY A 38 11.03 11.81 -3.42
C GLY A 38 12.54 11.74 -3.59
N ASN A 39 13.15 10.65 -3.14
CA ASN A 39 14.56 10.37 -3.37
C ASN A 39 14.79 9.74 -4.75
N PRO A 40 15.36 10.46 -5.73
CA PRO A 40 15.46 9.96 -7.10
C PRO A 40 16.44 8.80 -7.29
N SER A 41 17.38 8.59 -6.36
CA SER A 41 18.30 7.43 -6.40
C SER A 41 17.62 6.13 -5.98
N GLU A 42 16.51 6.21 -5.24
CA GLU A 42 15.74 5.07 -4.75
C GLU A 42 14.45 4.84 -5.55
N ASN A 43 13.82 5.92 -6.02
CA ASN A 43 12.55 5.86 -6.72
C ASN A 43 12.68 5.78 -8.25
N LEU A 44 12.87 4.55 -8.70
CA LEU A 44 12.93 4.19 -10.11
C LEU A 44 11.55 3.86 -10.72
N GLY A 45 10.44 4.19 -10.05
CA GLY A 45 9.08 3.88 -10.49
C GLY A 45 8.64 2.45 -10.19
N HIS A 46 9.01 1.92 -9.03
CA HIS A 46 8.75 0.53 -8.66
C HIS A 46 7.32 0.29 -8.17
N ARG A 47 6.90 -0.98 -8.25
CA ARG A 47 5.58 -1.44 -7.81
C ARG A 47 5.73 -2.46 -6.69
N VAL A 48 5.04 -2.24 -5.59
CA VAL A 48 5.09 -3.08 -4.38
C VAL A 48 3.71 -3.67 -4.11
N ILE A 49 3.67 -4.96 -3.77
CA ILE A 49 2.45 -5.65 -3.36
C ILE A 49 2.50 -5.85 -1.86
N ILE A 50 1.46 -5.39 -1.16
CA ILE A 50 1.34 -5.45 0.29
C ILE A 50 0.09 -6.27 0.62
N GLN A 51 0.25 -7.26 1.50
CA GLN A 51 -0.88 -8.01 2.05
C GLN A 51 -1.00 -7.69 3.53
N LEU A 52 -2.18 -7.20 3.94
CA LEU A 52 -2.47 -6.92 5.33
C LEU A 52 -3.64 -7.78 5.81
N THR A 53 -3.60 -8.16 7.09
CA THR A 53 -4.70 -8.83 7.79
C THR A 53 -5.17 -7.97 8.94
N TRP A 54 -6.49 -7.93 9.17
CA TRP A 54 -7.06 -7.22 10.31
C TRP A 54 -6.60 -7.87 11.62
N ASN A 55 -6.05 -7.06 12.53
CA ASN A 55 -5.75 -7.45 13.89
C ASN A 55 -6.78 -6.80 14.82
N ALA A 56 -7.64 -7.63 15.41
CA ALA A 56 -8.72 -7.19 16.30
C ALA A 56 -8.22 -6.77 17.70
N GLN A 57 -7.01 -7.15 18.11
CA GLN A 57 -6.47 -6.79 19.42
C GLN A 57 -6.12 -5.30 19.50
N ASN A 58 -5.68 -4.73 18.38
CA ASN A 58 -5.28 -3.33 18.31
C ASN A 58 -6.06 -2.52 17.25
N ASN A 59 -7.12 -3.11 16.69
CA ASN A 59 -7.99 -2.49 15.69
C ASN A 59 -7.25 -1.88 14.49
N GLN A 60 -6.26 -2.61 13.96
CA GLN A 60 -5.42 -2.15 12.84
C GLN A 60 -5.12 -3.27 11.85
N PHE A 61 -4.89 -2.90 10.60
CA PHE A 61 -4.32 -3.82 9.61
C PHE A 61 -2.82 -3.98 9.84
N LYS A 62 -2.32 -5.24 9.81
CA LYS A 62 -0.90 -5.55 9.92
C LYS A 62 -0.41 -6.34 8.72
N GLY A 63 0.78 -5.98 8.23
CA GLY A 63 1.53 -6.80 7.29
C GLY A 63 2.01 -8.07 7.97
N LYS A 64 2.19 -9.13 7.18
CA LYS A 64 2.80 -10.37 7.65
C LYS A 64 4.31 -10.23 7.72
#